data_AF-A0A6G0ZGG3-F1
#
_entry.id   AF-A0A6G0ZGG3-F1
#
_cell.length_a   1.000
_cell.length_b   1.000
_cell.length_c   1.000
_cell.angle_alpha   90.00
_cell.angle_beta   90.00
_cell.angle_gamma   90.00
#
_symmetry.space_group_name_H-M   'P 1'
#
loop_
_entity.id
_entity.type
_entity.pdbx_description
1 polymer ?
#
loop_
_entity_poly.entity_id
_entity_poly.type
_entity_poly.pdbx_seq_one_letter_code
_entity_poly.pdbx_strand_id
1 'polypeptide(L)'
;MPLTLWIPISGLLAVTNCLDSGDIELLVVCCGVLVNMTSDENNRQAFKNYNGVSKMVNILRSSGERNWTLSSLICQTLWNVCSDSDSFPGDPIVVLDTLVKLTDEEQLFGELLSSDEEKVAEYKQWEDFASVATNLLEWLDELLEGRFDNIEQ
;
A
#
# COMPACT_ATOMS: atom_id res chain seq x y z
N MET A 1 -10.24 13.62 -29.38
CA MET A 1 -9.66 13.47 -28.02
C MET A 1 -8.56 14.51 -27.85
N PRO A 2 -8.53 15.30 -26.76
CA PRO A 2 -7.53 16.34 -26.58
C PRO A 2 -6.22 15.79 -26.02
N LEU A 3 -5.09 16.25 -26.59
CA LEU A 3 -3.71 15.85 -26.24
C LEU A 3 -3.33 16.13 -24.78
N THR A 4 -4.08 16.98 -24.07
CA THR A 4 -3.83 17.34 -22.67
C THR A 4 -4.08 16.20 -21.69
N LEU A 5 -4.92 15.21 -22.04
CA LEU A 5 -5.14 14.03 -21.20
C LEU A 5 -3.99 13.02 -21.29
N TRP A 6 -3.21 13.03 -22.38
CA TRP A 6 -2.12 12.07 -22.62
C TRP A 6 -0.86 12.37 -21.81
N ILE A 7 -0.60 13.65 -21.49
CA ILE A 7 0.62 14.07 -20.77
C ILE A 7 0.60 13.61 -19.30
N PRO A 8 -0.49 13.80 -18.51
CA PRO A 8 -0.58 13.26 -17.15
C PRO A 8 -0.49 11.73 -17.10
N ILE A 9 -1.13 11.06 -18.06
CA ILE A 9 -1.11 9.59 -18.20
C ILE A 9 0.31 9.08 -18.50
N SER A 10 1.10 9.83 -19.29
CA SER A 10 2.50 9.52 -19.55
C SER A 10 3.38 9.67 -18.30
N GLY A 11 3.11 10.70 -17.48
CA GLY A 11 3.81 10.91 -16.21
C GLY A 11 3.52 9.81 -15.19
N LEU A 12 2.24 9.43 -15.04
CA LEU A 12 1.84 8.34 -14.16
C LEU A 12 2.48 7.00 -14.56
N LEU A 13 2.49 6.67 -15.85
CA LEU A 13 3.17 5.47 -16.35
C LEU A 13 4.66 5.49 -16.00
N ALA A 14 5.34 6.63 -16.19
CA ALA A 14 6.76 6.76 -15.86
C ALA A 14 7.02 6.51 -14.36
N VAL A 15 6.22 7.10 -13.47
CA VAL A 15 6.35 6.89 -12.02
C VAL A 15 6.00 5.45 -11.64
N THR A 16 5.01 4.84 -12.29
CA THR A 16 4.64 3.42 -12.06
C THR A 16 5.77 2.47 -12.45
N ASN A 17 6.52 2.78 -13.51
CA ASN A 17 7.69 1.98 -13.91
C ASN A 17 8.86 2.09 -12.92
N CYS A 18 8.98 3.20 -12.18
CA CYS A 18 9.99 3.32 -11.13
C CYS A 18 9.77 2.33 -9.96
N LEU A 19 8.56 1.76 -9.83
CA LEU A 19 8.28 0.72 -8.84
C LEU A 19 9.03 -0.60 -9.11
N ASP A 20 9.64 -0.77 -10.29
CA ASP A 20 10.51 -1.91 -10.58
C ASP A 20 11.95 -1.71 -10.05
N SER A 21 12.24 -0.56 -9.44
CA SER A 21 13.54 -0.27 -8.84
C SER A 21 13.77 -1.06 -7.55
N GLY A 22 15.02 -1.46 -7.30
CA GLY A 22 15.47 -1.96 -5.99
C GLY A 22 15.93 -0.87 -5.02
N ASP A 23 15.91 0.40 -5.43
CA ASP A 23 16.32 1.55 -4.63
C ASP A 23 15.16 2.02 -3.72
N ILE A 24 15.28 1.80 -2.42
CA ILE A 24 14.27 2.15 -1.41
C ILE A 24 14.00 3.65 -1.38
N GLU A 25 15.02 4.50 -1.52
CA GLU A 25 14.81 5.95 -1.50
C GLU A 25 13.98 6.40 -2.71
N LEU A 26 14.29 5.83 -3.89
CA LEU A 26 13.49 6.07 -5.09
C LEU A 26 12.05 5.57 -4.92
N LEU A 27 11.86 4.38 -4.35
CA LEU A 27 10.53 3.83 -4.08
C LEU A 27 9.73 4.74 -3.14
N VAL A 28 10.33 5.26 -2.06
CA VAL A 28 9.68 6.20 -1.14
C VAL A 28 9.24 7.46 -1.88
N VAL A 29 10.12 8.06 -2.68
CA VAL A 29 9.79 9.26 -3.47
C VAL A 29 8.67 8.98 -4.46
N CYS A 30 8.76 7.88 -5.22
CA CYS A 30 7.76 7.51 -6.21
C CYS A 30 6.40 7.19 -5.57
N CYS A 31 6.37 6.44 -4.47
CA CYS A 31 5.15 6.15 -3.72
C CYS A 31 4.52 7.43 -3.17
N GLY A 32 5.31 8.40 -2.67
CA GLY A 32 4.81 9.70 -2.25
C GLY A 32 4.16 10.50 -3.38
N VAL A 33 4.72 10.44 -4.60
CA VAL A 33 4.09 11.03 -5.79
C VAL A 33 2.81 10.28 -6.16
N LEU A 34 2.80 8.96 -6.08
CA LEU A 34 1.65 8.11 -6.43
C LEU A 34 0.47 8.29 -5.47
N VAL A 35 0.70 8.51 -4.17
CA VAL A 35 -0.36 8.89 -3.21
C VAL A 35 -1.09 10.13 -3.71
N ASN A 36 -0.34 11.16 -4.12
CA ASN A 36 -0.93 12.39 -4.63
C ASN A 36 -1.62 12.19 -5.98
N MET A 37 -1.01 11.45 -6.91
CA MET A 37 -1.59 11.21 -8.24
C MET A 37 -2.88 10.39 -8.17
N THR A 38 -2.96 9.38 -7.31
CA THR A 38 -4.12 8.48 -7.18
C THR A 38 -5.29 9.09 -6.40
N SER A 39 -5.16 10.33 -5.90
CA SER A 39 -6.31 11.11 -5.43
C SER A 39 -7.29 11.47 -6.57
N ASP A 40 -6.83 11.49 -7.83
CA ASP A 40 -7.66 11.67 -9.03
C ASP A 40 -8.19 10.32 -9.57
N GLU A 41 -9.49 10.23 -9.86
CA GLU A 41 -10.14 9.00 -10.35
C GLU A 41 -9.58 8.48 -11.67
N ASN A 42 -9.24 9.35 -12.62
CA ASN A 42 -8.69 8.89 -13.90
C ASN A 42 -7.31 8.24 -13.70
N ASN A 43 -6.51 8.81 -12.80
CA ASN A 43 -5.21 8.25 -12.44
C ASN A 43 -5.36 6.91 -11.70
N ARG A 44 -6.37 6.72 -10.85
CA ARG A 44 -6.63 5.41 -10.21
C ARG A 44 -6.85 4.32 -11.25
N GLN A 45 -7.69 4.59 -12.25
CA GLN A 45 -7.96 3.61 -13.31
C GLN A 45 -6.74 3.34 -14.18
N ALA A 46 -6.00 4.38 -14.56
CA ALA A 46 -4.76 4.22 -15.32
C ALA A 46 -3.70 3.45 -14.53
N PHE A 47 -3.53 3.72 -13.24
CA PHE A 47 -2.59 3.01 -12.36
C PHE A 47 -2.90 1.51 -12.26
N LYS A 48 -4.18 1.15 -12.14
CA LYS A 48 -4.64 -0.26 -12.21
C LYS A 48 -4.26 -0.89 -13.55
N ASN A 49 -4.51 -0.20 -14.67
CA ASN A 49 -4.18 -0.69 -16.01
C ASN A 49 -2.66 -0.83 -16.25
N TYR A 50 -1.83 -0.07 -15.53
CA TYR A 50 -0.37 -0.17 -15.57
C TYR A 50 0.21 -1.19 -14.60
N ASN A 51 -0.61 -2.09 -14.07
CA ASN A 51 -0.22 -3.11 -13.11
C ASN A 51 0.37 -2.51 -11.81
N GLY A 52 0.02 -1.27 -11.48
CA GLY A 52 0.57 -0.54 -10.34
C GLY A 52 0.21 -1.20 -9.00
N VAL A 53 -1.01 -1.71 -8.87
CA VAL A 53 -1.47 -2.42 -7.66
C VAL A 53 -0.62 -3.66 -7.39
N SER A 54 -0.40 -4.50 -8.41
CA SER A 54 0.43 -5.71 -8.26
C SER A 54 1.88 -5.37 -7.89
N LYS A 55 2.46 -4.33 -8.51
CA LYS A 55 3.82 -3.85 -8.15
C LYS A 55 3.89 -3.42 -6.69
N MET A 56 2.92 -2.64 -6.23
CA MET A 56 2.86 -2.20 -4.83
C MET A 56 2.72 -3.35 -3.84
N VAL A 57 1.83 -4.31 -4.11
CA VAL A 57 1.68 -5.49 -3.27
C VAL A 57 2.98 -6.30 -3.21
N ASN A 58 3.70 -6.41 -4.32
CA ASN A 58 5.00 -7.10 -4.34
C ASN A 58 6.06 -6.35 -3.52
N ILE A 59 6.13 -5.02 -3.60
CA ILE A 59 7.05 -4.21 -2.78
C ILE A 59 6.72 -4.36 -1.30
N LEU A 60 5.44 -4.22 -0.92
CA LEU A 60 5.01 -4.34 0.48
C LEU A 60 5.41 -5.70 1.07
N ARG A 61 5.28 -6.77 0.28
CA ARG A 61 5.65 -8.13 0.70
C ARG A 61 7.14 -8.38 0.83
N SER A 62 7.93 -7.80 -0.07
CA SER A 62 9.37 -8.08 -0.17
C SER A 62 10.22 -7.13 0.67
N SER A 63 9.73 -5.91 0.87
CA SER A 63 10.50 -4.81 1.46
C SER A 63 9.70 -4.03 2.50
N GLY A 64 8.50 -4.45 2.89
CA GLY A 64 7.65 -3.65 3.79
C GLY A 64 8.12 -3.62 5.24
N GLU A 65 8.67 -4.74 5.75
CA GLU A 65 9.18 -4.82 7.12
C GLU A 65 10.37 -3.86 7.30
N ARG A 66 10.38 -3.10 8.39
CA ARG A 66 11.41 -2.08 8.73
C ARG A 66 11.49 -0.89 7.76
N ASN A 67 10.72 -0.86 6.68
CA ASN A 67 10.59 0.30 5.78
C ASN A 67 9.21 0.97 5.98
N TRP A 68 8.91 1.34 7.22
CA TRP A 68 7.57 1.75 7.65
C TRP A 68 7.01 2.95 6.87
N THR A 69 7.86 3.92 6.51
CA THR A 69 7.45 5.03 5.65
C THR A 69 7.02 4.56 4.25
N LEU A 70 7.77 3.65 3.62
CA LEU A 70 7.42 3.08 2.32
C LEU A 70 6.10 2.30 2.41
N SER A 71 5.97 1.45 3.42
CA SER A 71 4.76 0.67 3.67
C SER A 71 3.53 1.55 3.88
N SER A 72 3.67 2.65 4.62
CA SER A 72 2.58 3.62 4.82
C SER A 72 2.14 4.26 3.50
N LEU A 73 3.08 4.69 2.66
CA LEU A 73 2.76 5.28 1.36
C LEU A 73 2.12 4.28 0.39
N ILE A 74 2.54 3.02 0.45
CA ILE A 74 1.91 1.93 -0.30
C ILE A 74 0.48 1.72 0.17
N CYS A 75 0.23 1.60 1.48
CA CYS A 75 -1.11 1.44 2.03
C CYS A 75 -2.03 2.62 1.65
N GLN A 76 -1.55 3.86 1.72
CA GLN A 76 -2.31 5.04 1.30
C GLN A 76 -2.67 5.00 -0.20
N THR A 77 -1.73 4.57 -1.05
CA THR A 77 -1.99 4.47 -2.50
C THR A 77 -2.98 3.34 -2.79
N LEU A 78 -2.83 2.18 -2.14
CA LEU A 78 -3.77 1.05 -2.27
C LEU A 78 -5.16 1.44 -1.79
N TRP A 79 -5.26 2.14 -0.66
CA TRP A 79 -6.51 2.69 -0.15
C TRP A 79 -7.18 3.58 -1.19
N ASN A 80 -6.49 4.60 -1.69
CA ASN A 80 -7.01 5.50 -2.72
C ASN A 80 -7.59 4.72 -3.92
N VAL A 81 -6.90 3.68 -4.37
CA VAL A 81 -7.26 2.94 -5.59
C VAL A 81 -8.43 1.98 -5.40
N CYS A 82 -8.67 1.49 -4.18
CA CYS A 82 -9.54 0.34 -3.92
C CYS A 82 -10.75 0.65 -3.02
N SER A 83 -10.69 1.64 -2.12
CA SER A 83 -11.71 1.85 -1.08
C SER A 83 -13.12 2.12 -1.61
N ASP A 84 -13.22 2.71 -2.81
CA ASP A 84 -14.51 3.02 -3.44
C ASP A 84 -15.08 1.86 -4.29
N SER A 85 -14.46 0.67 -4.23
CA SER A 85 -14.83 -0.49 -5.05
C SER A 85 -15.28 -1.67 -4.20
N ASP A 86 -16.27 -2.42 -4.68
CA ASP A 86 -16.69 -3.70 -4.07
C ASP A 86 -15.69 -4.86 -4.34
N SER A 87 -14.48 -4.55 -4.81
CA SER A 87 -13.48 -5.56 -5.14
C SER A 87 -12.06 -5.00 -5.06
N PHE A 88 -11.12 -5.85 -4.65
CA PHE A 88 -9.70 -5.55 -4.70
C PHE A 88 -9.10 -5.91 -6.07
N PRO A 89 -8.30 -5.04 -6.71
CA PRO A 89 -7.58 -5.36 -7.94
C PRO A 89 -6.45 -6.38 -7.67
N GLY A 90 -6.76 -7.66 -7.76
CA GLY A 90 -5.82 -8.76 -7.53
C GLY A 90 -6.32 -9.71 -6.46
N ASP A 91 -5.38 -10.28 -5.69
CA ASP A 91 -5.70 -11.17 -4.59
C ASP A 91 -5.72 -10.40 -3.24
N PRO A 92 -6.90 -10.11 -2.67
CA PRO A 92 -7.00 -9.41 -1.39
C PRO A 92 -6.39 -10.19 -0.21
N ILE A 93 -6.41 -11.53 -0.26
CA ILE A 93 -5.88 -12.38 0.83
C ILE A 93 -4.37 -12.17 0.97
N VAL A 94 -3.66 -12.05 -0.15
CA VAL A 94 -2.21 -11.79 -0.15
C VAL A 94 -1.87 -10.48 0.55
N VAL A 95 -2.69 -9.45 0.38
CA VAL A 95 -2.49 -8.15 1.04
C VAL A 95 -2.83 -8.25 2.51
N LEU A 96 -3.96 -8.87 2.85
CA LEU A 96 -4.38 -9.08 4.23
C LEU A 96 -3.32 -9.84 5.04
N ASP A 97 -2.88 -11.00 4.55
CA ASP A 97 -1.82 -11.81 5.17
C ASP A 97 -0.51 -11.04 5.38
N THR A 98 -0.24 -10.08 4.51
CA THR A 98 0.95 -9.23 4.61
C THR A 98 0.74 -8.17 5.68
N LEU A 99 -0.41 -7.48 5.69
CA LEU A 99 -0.72 -6.46 6.68
C LEU A 99 -0.78 -7.05 8.08
N VAL A 100 -1.45 -8.18 8.29
CA VAL A 100 -1.51 -8.87 9.59
C VAL A 100 -0.12 -9.08 10.18
N LYS A 101 0.86 -9.52 9.37
CA LYS A 101 2.25 -9.70 9.83
C LYS A 101 2.96 -8.39 10.11
N LEU A 102 2.74 -7.37 9.29
CA LEU A 102 3.39 -6.07 9.45
C LEU A 102 2.79 -5.25 10.59
N THR A 103 1.56 -5.53 11.01
CA THR A 103 0.87 -4.83 12.11
C THR A 103 0.90 -5.61 13.43
N ASP A 104 1.57 -6.76 13.50
CA ASP A 104 1.70 -7.54 14.74
C ASP A 104 2.79 -6.94 15.64
N GLU A 105 2.37 -6.09 16.59
CA GLU A 105 3.25 -5.43 17.55
C GLU A 105 4.07 -6.42 18.40
N GLU A 106 3.43 -7.49 18.88
CA GLU A 106 4.06 -8.47 19.76
C GLU A 106 5.15 -9.23 18.99
N GLN A 107 4.85 -9.62 17.75
CA GLN A 107 5.81 -10.29 16.88
C GLN A 107 7.01 -9.40 16.54
N LEU A 108 6.79 -8.10 16.32
CA LEU A 108 7.83 -7.17 15.86
C LEU A 108 8.65 -6.56 17.02
N PHE A 109 8.03 -6.34 18.19
CA PHE A 109 8.56 -5.56 19.30
C PHE A 109 8.39 -6.22 20.69
N GLY A 110 7.91 -7.46 20.81
CA GLY A 110 7.55 -8.09 22.09
C GLY A 110 8.65 -8.16 23.16
N GLU A 111 9.93 -8.17 22.79
CA GLU A 111 11.08 -8.12 23.73
C GLU A 111 11.75 -6.73 23.79
N LEU A 112 11.19 -5.73 23.12
CA LEU A 112 11.88 -4.52 22.70
C LEU A 112 11.20 -3.24 23.21
N LEU A 113 11.52 -2.88 24.45
CA LEU A 113 11.76 -1.49 24.84
C LEU A 113 13.00 -1.43 25.75
N SER A 114 14.13 -1.98 25.27
CA SER A 114 15.43 -1.56 25.80
C SER A 114 15.61 -0.09 25.47
N SER A 115 16.19 0.71 26.37
CA SER A 115 16.36 2.18 26.32
C SER A 115 17.25 2.72 25.19
N ASP A 116 17.08 2.19 23.99
CA ASP A 116 17.84 2.45 22.78
C ASP A 116 17.03 3.42 21.89
N GLU A 117 17.60 4.58 21.63
CA GLU A 117 16.94 5.66 20.87
C GLU A 117 16.55 5.22 19.45
N GLU A 118 17.32 4.32 18.83
CA GLU A 118 17.05 3.81 17.48
C GLU A 118 15.77 2.97 17.45
N LYS A 119 15.59 2.10 18.45
CA LYS A 119 14.39 1.25 18.58
C LYS A 119 13.14 2.07 18.89
N VAL A 120 13.28 3.14 19.68
CA VAL A 120 12.18 4.06 19.95
C VAL A 120 11.77 4.83 18.69
N ALA A 121 12.75 5.29 17.91
CA ALA A 121 12.49 5.97 16.65
C ALA A 121 11.81 5.03 15.64
N GLU A 122 12.26 3.79 15.57
CA GLU A 122 11.69 2.78 14.69
C GLU A 122 10.26 2.40 15.07
N TYR A 123 9.99 2.19 16.36
CA TYR A 123 8.65 1.92 16.88
C TYR A 123 7.68 3.04 16.52
N LYS A 124 8.12 4.30 16.64
CA LYS A 124 7.30 5.45 16.26
C LYS A 124 6.95 5.45 14.76
N GLN A 125 7.92 5.14 13.90
CA GLN A 125 7.65 5.02 12.46
C GLN A 125 6.69 3.87 12.15
N TRP A 126 6.83 2.75 12.87
CA TRP A 126 5.92 1.63 12.78
C TRP A 126 4.51 1.99 13.25
N GLU A 127 4.36 2.73 14.36
CA GLU A 127 3.06 3.20 14.87
C GLU A 127 2.34 4.09 13.84
N ASP A 128 3.07 5.03 13.22
CA ASP A 128 2.54 5.87 12.14
C ASP A 128 2.06 5.01 10.95
N PHE A 129 2.82 3.97 10.59
CA PHE A 129 2.42 3.00 9.56
C PHE A 129 1.20 2.17 9.97
N ALA A 130 1.18 1.62 11.17
CA ALA A 130 0.14 0.72 11.66
C ALA A 130 -1.21 1.44 11.65
N SER A 131 -1.25 2.70 12.08
CA SER A 131 -2.47 3.52 12.05
C SER A 131 -3.10 3.64 10.66
N VAL A 132 -2.28 3.69 9.61
CA VAL A 132 -2.72 3.76 8.22
C VAL A 132 -3.10 2.37 7.71
N ALA A 133 -2.28 1.36 8.02
CA ALA A 133 -2.46 -0.01 7.57
C ALA A 133 -3.75 -0.64 8.10
N THR A 134 -4.13 -0.34 9.35
CA THR A 134 -5.34 -0.86 9.98
C THR A 134 -6.59 -0.52 9.18
N ASN A 135 -6.72 0.70 8.63
CA ASN A 135 -7.88 1.05 7.80
C ASN A 135 -8.00 0.14 6.56
N LEU A 136 -6.87 -0.14 5.90
CA LEU A 136 -6.85 -1.02 4.73
C LEU A 136 -7.10 -2.48 5.11
N LEU A 137 -6.59 -2.91 6.27
CA LEU A 137 -6.80 -4.25 6.83
C LEU A 137 -8.29 -4.47 7.13
N GLU A 138 -8.93 -3.57 7.87
CA GLU A 138 -10.36 -3.64 8.22
C GLU A 138 -11.24 -3.72 6.96
N TRP A 139 -10.97 -2.86 5.97
CA TRP A 139 -11.71 -2.91 4.70
C TRP A 139 -11.50 -4.22 3.93
N LEU A 140 -10.30 -4.79 3.94
CA LEU A 140 -10.03 -6.09 3.31
C LEU A 140 -10.75 -7.24 4.02
N ASP A 141 -10.79 -7.21 5.36
CA ASP A 141 -11.53 -8.19 6.16
C ASP A 141 -13.03 -8.12 5.86
N GLU A 142 -13.65 -6.94 5.90
CA GLU A 142 -15.06 -6.74 5.56
C GLU A 142 -15.39 -7.21 4.13
N LEU A 143 -14.51 -6.88 3.18
CA LEU A 143 -14.63 -7.30 1.79
C LEU A 143 -14.65 -8.83 1.67
N LEU A 144 -13.80 -9.52 2.43
CA LEU A 144 -13.68 -10.97 2.40
C LEU A 144 -14.85 -11.65 3.12
N GLU A 145 -15.25 -11.16 4.28
CA GLU A 145 -16.43 -11.65 5.01
C GLU A 145 -17.70 -11.59 4.14
N GLY A 146 -17.96 -10.43 3.51
CA GLY A 146 -19.09 -10.26 2.60
C GLY A 146 -19.03 -11.20 1.38
N ARG A 147 -17.84 -11.64 0.94
CA ARG A 147 -17.72 -12.64 -0.13
C ARG A 147 -18.11 -14.04 0.34
N PHE A 148 -17.75 -14.42 1.57
CA PHE A 148 -18.10 -15.73 2.12
C PHE A 148 -19.61 -15.84 2.38
N ASP A 149 -20.24 -14.79 2.91
CA ASP A 149 -21.69 -14.76 3.16
C ASP A 149 -22.52 -14.93 1.87
N ASN A 150 -22.01 -14.44 0.73
CA ASN A 150 -22.67 -14.57 -0.56
C ASN A 150 -22.49 -15.96 -1.22
N ILE A 151 -21.55 -16.78 -0.75
CA ILE A 151 -21.30 -18.14 -1.26
C ILE A 151 -22.16 -19.18 -0.50
N GLU A 152 -22.56 -18.88 0.74
CA GLU A 152 -23.38 -19.76 1.56
C GLU A 152 -24.91 -19.59 1.37
N GLN A 153 -25.34 -18.67 0.50
CA GLN A 153 -26.75 -18.45 0.12
C GLN A 153 -27.09 -19.06 -1.26
#